data_AF-A0AAJ2D200-F1
#
_entry.id   AF-A0AAJ2D200-F1
#
_cell.length_a   1.000
_cell.length_b   1.000
_cell.length_c   1.000
_cell.angle_alpha   90.00
_cell.angle_beta   90.00
_cell.angle_gamma   90.00
#
_symmetry.space_group_name_H-M   'P 1'
#
loop_
_entity.id
_entity.type
_entity.pdbx_description
1 polymer ?
#
loop_
_entity_poly.entity_id
_entity_poly.type
_entity_poly.pdbx_seq_one_letter_code
_entity_poly.pdbx_strand_id
1 'polypeptide(L)'
;MNEWPHQLMTLLTPLFELCILGLNVFSIIVLVWGVCLAGKDFIKSERQNQSRFTLTKMNTFIKNFLGSYILLSLEILIAADIIESIVKPTFQDILKLATLVIIRTVISYFLHKEIEDTMTDMEQQEKEPDTQKN
;
A
#
# COMPACT_ATOMS: atom_id res chain seq x y z
N MET A 1 0.31 22.86 43.87
CA MET A 1 0.02 21.42 43.81
C MET A 1 -0.09 21.04 42.34
N ASN A 2 0.88 20.24 41.87
CA ASN A 2 0.97 19.50 40.60
C ASN A 2 1.08 20.29 39.29
N GLU A 3 2.29 20.80 38.99
CA GLU A 3 2.68 21.34 37.66
C GLU A 3 3.17 20.24 36.67
N TRP A 4 3.17 18.98 37.12
CA TRP A 4 3.56 17.79 36.35
C TRP A 4 2.88 17.61 34.97
N PRO A 5 1.60 17.95 34.73
CA PRO A 5 1.00 17.72 33.41
C PRO A 5 1.61 18.60 32.31
N HIS A 6 2.05 19.82 32.63
CA HIS A 6 2.69 20.69 31.64
C HIS A 6 4.09 20.19 31.27
N GLN A 7 4.87 19.74 32.26
CA GLN A 7 6.20 19.19 32.04
C GLN A 7 6.17 17.90 31.20
N LEU A 8 5.17 17.04 31.43
CA LEU A 8 5.00 15.79 30.67
C LEU A 8 4.69 16.07 29.19
N MET A 9 3.77 17.01 28.92
CA MET A 9 3.44 17.39 27.53
C MET A 9 4.66 17.99 26.81
N THR A 10 5.44 18.86 27.46
CA THR A 10 6.63 19.46 26.84
C THR A 10 7.73 18.46 26.51
N LEU A 11 7.81 17.32 27.20
CA LEU A 11 8.78 16.25 26.91
C LEU A 11 8.24 15.24 25.89
N LEU A 12 6.94 14.97 25.89
CA LEU A 12 6.30 14.00 24.99
C LEU A 12 6.10 14.54 23.57
N THR A 13 5.71 15.80 23.40
CA THR A 13 5.48 16.41 22.08
C THR A 13 6.66 16.23 21.12
N PRO A 14 7.92 16.57 21.47
CA PRO A 14 9.04 16.40 20.54
C PRO A 14 9.33 14.93 20.22
N LEU A 15 9.08 14.00 21.15
CA LEU A 15 9.23 12.56 20.90
C LEU A 15 8.20 12.07 19.87
N PHE A 16 6.92 12.45 20.04
CA PHE A 16 5.89 12.09 19.08
C PHE A 16 6.12 12.71 17.70
N GLU A 17 6.53 13.98 17.63
CA GLU A 17 6.88 14.62 16.34
C GLU A 17 8.05 13.90 15.65
N LEU A 18 9.05 13.43 16.40
CA LEU A 18 10.14 12.61 15.84
C LEU A 18 9.62 11.25 15.33
N CYS A 19 8.72 10.60 16.07
CA CYS A 19 8.09 9.36 15.64
C CYS A 19 7.25 9.54 14.36
N ILE A 20 6.42 10.58 14.30
CA ILE A 20 5.60 10.91 13.13
C ILE A 20 6.52 11.17 11.92
N LEU A 21 7.56 11.99 12.09
CA LEU A 21 8.54 12.26 11.03
C LEU A 21 9.23 10.98 10.57
N GLY A 22 9.67 10.14 11.51
CA GLY A 22 10.31 8.86 11.21
C GLY A 22 9.42 7.91 10.43
N LEU A 23 8.15 7.77 10.84
CA LEU A 23 7.16 6.94 10.16
C LEU A 23 6.84 7.47 8.76
N ASN A 24 6.69 8.79 8.60
CA ASN A 24 6.45 9.42 7.30
C ASN A 24 7.61 9.19 6.33
N VAL A 25 8.85 9.44 6.78
CA VAL A 25 10.04 9.21 5.96
C VAL A 25 10.16 7.73 5.59
N PHE A 26 9.95 6.83 6.55
CA PHE A 26 10.00 5.40 6.31
C PHE A 26 8.93 4.94 5.32
N SER A 27 7.68 5.42 5.46
CA SER A 27 6.59 5.16 4.51
C SER A 27 6.95 5.60 3.09
N ILE A 28 7.48 6.82 2.93
CA ILE A 28 7.90 7.34 1.62
C ILE A 28 9.01 6.48 1.02
N ILE A 29 9.99 6.05 1.81
CA ILE A 29 11.07 5.17 1.34
C ILE A 29 10.50 3.84 0.82
N VAL A 30 9.61 3.21 1.58
CA VAL A 30 8.94 1.95 1.20
C VAL A 30 8.13 2.13 -0.09
N LEU A 31 7.35 3.20 -0.20
CA LEU A 31 6.56 3.53 -1.38
C LEU A 31 7.45 3.70 -2.62
N VAL A 32 8.47 4.55 -2.52
CA VAL A 32 9.38 4.86 -3.62
C VAL A 32 10.12 3.60 -4.06
N TRP A 33 10.60 2.78 -3.12
CA TRP A 33 11.27 1.53 -3.41
C TRP A 33 10.38 0.57 -4.20
N GLY A 34 9.13 0.37 -3.75
CA GLY A 34 8.16 -0.47 -4.45
C GLY A 34 7.83 0.03 -5.86
N VAL A 35 7.65 1.35 -6.01
CA VAL A 35 7.40 1.99 -7.32
C VAL A 35 8.62 1.83 -8.25
N CYS A 36 9.83 2.01 -7.75
CA CYS A 36 11.05 1.83 -8.54
C CYS A 36 11.24 0.40 -9.03
N LEU A 37 10.99 -0.60 -8.17
CA LEU A 37 11.04 -2.02 -8.55
C LEU A 37 10.02 -2.34 -9.65
N ALA A 38 8.76 -2.01 -9.41
CA ALA A 38 7.68 -2.26 -10.38
C ALA A 38 7.92 -1.53 -11.71
N GLY A 39 8.41 -0.29 -11.66
CA GLY A 39 8.76 0.47 -12.85
C GLY A 39 9.89 -0.16 -13.66
N LYS A 40 10.94 -0.66 -13.00
CA LYS A 40 12.04 -1.36 -13.66
C LYS A 40 11.56 -2.65 -14.32
N ASP A 41 10.74 -3.43 -13.64
CA ASP A 41 10.19 -4.68 -14.17
C ASP A 41 9.23 -4.44 -15.34
N PHE A 42 8.41 -3.39 -15.25
CA PHE A 42 7.52 -2.96 -16.33
C PHE A 42 8.29 -2.54 -17.59
N ILE A 43 9.30 -1.67 -17.45
CA ILE A 43 10.12 -1.21 -18.58
C ILE A 43 10.90 -2.37 -19.22
N LYS A 44 11.41 -3.30 -18.41
CA LYS A 44 12.11 -4.50 -18.91
C LYS A 44 11.16 -5.40 -19.70
N SER A 45 9.94 -5.58 -19.20
CA SER A 45 8.90 -6.38 -19.86
C SER A 45 8.47 -5.77 -21.19
N GLU A 46 8.26 -4.45 -21.26
CA GLU A 46 7.85 -3.76 -22.49
C GLU A 46 8.94 -3.79 -23.57
N ARG A 47 10.21 -3.77 -23.15
CA ARG A 47 11.35 -3.75 -24.05
C ARG A 47 11.73 -5.14 -24.59
N GLN A 48 11.25 -6.20 -23.93
CA GLN A 48 11.47 -7.58 -24.35
C GLN A 48 10.20 -8.05 -25.09
N ASN A 49 10.19 -7.84 -26.41
CA ASN A 49 9.13 -8.20 -27.36
C ASN A 49 8.83 -9.73 -27.38
N GLN A 50 8.24 -10.24 -26.31
CA GLN A 50 7.81 -11.63 -26.14
C GLN A 50 6.29 -11.70 -26.16
N SER A 51 5.79 -12.79 -26.73
CA SER A 51 4.43 -12.97 -27.25
C SER A 51 3.28 -12.48 -26.34
N ARG A 52 2.17 -12.07 -26.98
CA ARG A 52 0.95 -11.53 -26.38
C ARG A 52 0.26 -12.40 -25.33
N PHE A 53 0.67 -13.66 -25.16
CA PHE A 53 0.08 -14.60 -24.22
C PHE A 53 0.76 -14.60 -22.83
N THR A 54 2.04 -14.20 -22.73
CA THR A 54 2.77 -14.13 -21.44
C THR A 54 2.70 -12.74 -20.80
N LEU A 55 2.41 -11.71 -21.60
CA LEU A 55 2.35 -10.30 -21.16
C LEU A 55 1.25 -10.04 -20.13
N THR A 56 0.10 -10.69 -20.24
CA THR A 56 -1.04 -10.47 -19.32
C THR A 56 -0.73 -10.97 -17.92
N LYS A 57 -0.12 -12.16 -17.79
CA LYS A 57 0.23 -12.76 -16.47
C LYS A 57 1.33 -11.98 -15.76
N MET A 58 2.36 -11.50 -16.49
CA MET A 58 3.43 -10.70 -15.89
C MET A 58 2.95 -9.30 -15.47
N ASN A 59 2.07 -8.66 -16.25
CA ASN A 59 1.52 -7.35 -15.88
C ASN A 59 0.72 -7.43 -14.57
N THR A 60 -0.14 -8.45 -14.43
CA THR A 60 -0.90 -8.69 -13.20
C THR A 60 0.02 -8.94 -11.99
N PHE A 61 1.10 -9.69 -12.17
CA PHE A 61 2.10 -9.91 -11.10
C PHE A 61 2.78 -8.60 -10.67
N ILE A 62 3.20 -7.76 -11.63
CA ILE A 62 3.81 -6.46 -11.35
C ILE A 62 2.82 -5.53 -10.64
N LYS A 63 1.55 -5.51 -11.07
CA LYS A 63 0.47 -4.75 -10.43
C LYS A 63 0.23 -5.20 -8.99
N ASN A 64 0.17 -6.50 -8.74
CA ASN A 64 -0.04 -7.04 -7.40
C ASN A 64 1.14 -6.70 -6.48
N PHE A 65 2.38 -6.88 -6.96
CA PHE A 65 3.58 -6.49 -6.21
C PHE A 65 3.59 -5.00 -5.89
N LEU A 66 3.33 -4.15 -6.87
CA LEU A 66 3.25 -2.70 -6.69
C LEU A 66 2.16 -2.33 -5.68
N GLY A 67 0.96 -2.91 -5.81
CA GLY A 67 -0.16 -2.69 -4.92
C GLY A 67 0.15 -3.11 -3.48
N SER A 68 0.90 -4.20 -3.28
CA SER A 68 1.34 -4.64 -1.95
C SER A 68 2.27 -3.63 -1.27
N TYR A 69 3.26 -3.07 -2.00
CA TYR A 69 4.14 -2.01 -1.46
C TYR A 69 3.37 -0.71 -1.18
N ILE A 70 2.44 -0.34 -2.06
CA ILE A 70 1.57 0.83 -1.85
C ILE A 70 0.74 0.64 -0.58
N LEU A 71 0.08 -0.51 -0.43
CA LEU A 71 -0.69 -0.83 0.77
C LEU A 71 0.18 -0.76 2.02
N LEU A 72 1.36 -1.40 2.02
CA LEU A 72 2.28 -1.39 3.15
C LEU A 72 2.68 0.04 3.56
N SER A 73 3.07 0.88 2.59
CA SER A 73 3.42 2.28 2.85
C SER A 73 2.24 3.07 3.42
N LEU A 74 1.03 2.82 2.91
CA LEU A 74 -0.18 3.46 3.40
C LEU A 74 -0.45 3.06 4.85
N GLU A 75 -0.33 1.78 5.23
CA GLU A 75 -0.52 1.33 6.63
C GLU A 75 0.38 2.08 7.62
N ILE A 76 1.64 2.31 7.23
CA ILE A 76 2.61 3.08 8.02
C ILE A 76 2.19 4.55 8.12
N LEU A 77 1.70 5.13 7.02
CA LEU A 77 1.22 6.52 6.98
C LEU A 77 -0.01 6.71 7.88
N ILE A 78 -0.94 5.75 7.89
CA ILE A 78 -2.10 5.78 8.80
C ILE A 78 -1.64 5.83 10.25
N ALA A 79 -0.62 5.04 10.61
CA ALA A 79 -0.11 5.03 11.97
C ALA A 79 0.46 6.40 12.35
N ALA A 80 1.19 7.05 11.44
CA ALA A 80 1.70 8.41 11.65
C ALA A 80 0.55 9.42 11.85
N ASP A 81 -0.48 9.38 11.01
CA ASP A 81 -1.63 10.29 11.05
C ASP A 81 -2.51 10.08 12.32
N ILE A 82 -2.64 8.83 12.79
CA ILE A 82 -3.31 8.53 14.07
C ILE A 82 -2.52 9.15 15.23
N ILE A 83 -1.20 9.00 15.24
CA ILE A 83 -0.34 9.57 16.29
C ILE A 83 -0.44 11.11 16.26
N GLU A 84 -0.42 11.73 15.08
CA GLU A 84 -0.60 13.17 14.92
C GLU A 84 -1.95 13.64 15.48
N SER A 85 -3.03 12.93 15.16
CA SER A 85 -4.39 13.24 15.64
C SER A 85 -4.54 13.12 17.16
N ILE A 86 -3.80 12.20 17.80
CA ILE A 86 -3.79 12.07 19.27
C ILE A 86 -3.06 13.24 19.92
N VAL A 87 -1.96 13.72 19.33
CA VAL A 87 -1.14 14.81 19.88
C VAL A 87 -1.80 16.17 19.67
N LYS A 88 -2.46 16.39 18.53
CA LYS A 88 -3.17 17.63 18.20
C LYS A 88 -4.58 17.30 17.69
N PRO A 89 -5.54 17.01 18.58
CA PRO A 89 -6.89 16.63 18.17
C PRO A 89 -7.65 17.86 17.64
N THR A 90 -7.58 18.10 16.32
CA THR A 90 -8.41 19.10 15.64
C THR A 90 -9.54 18.45 14.84
N PHE A 91 -10.63 19.19 14.59
CA PHE A 91 -11.71 18.72 13.71
C PHE A 91 -11.22 18.39 12.30
N GLN A 92 -10.18 19.09 11.82
CA GLN A 92 -9.58 18.81 10.52
C GLN A 92 -8.85 17.46 10.50
N ASP A 93 -8.17 17.12 11.58
CA ASP A 93 -7.40 15.86 11.67
C ASP A 93 -8.32 14.64 11.79
N ILE A 94 -9.42 14.78 12.53
CA ILE A 94 -10.48 13.76 12.57
C ILE A 94 -11.04 13.50 11.16
N LEU A 95 -11.27 14.56 10.38
CA LEU A 95 -11.77 14.43 9.01
C LEU A 95 -10.74 13.77 8.07
N LYS A 96 -9.46 14.18 8.14
CA LYS A 96 -8.38 13.55 7.39
C LYS A 96 -8.30 12.06 7.68
N LEU A 97 -8.34 11.69 8.96
CA LEU A 97 -8.28 10.30 9.39
C LEU A 97 -9.46 9.49 8.85
N ALA A 98 -10.68 10.02 8.90
CA ALA A 98 -11.86 9.37 8.35
C ALA A 98 -11.76 9.17 6.83
N THR A 99 -11.32 10.19 6.08
CA THR A 99 -11.10 10.10 4.63
C THR A 99 -10.04 9.05 4.29
N LEU A 100 -8.92 9.04 5.02
CA LEU A 100 -7.83 8.11 4.80
C LEU A 100 -8.30 6.65 5.02
N VAL A 101 -9.06 6.37 6.07
CA VAL A 101 -9.59 5.02 6.34
C VAL A 101 -10.48 4.54 5.20
N ILE A 102 -11.32 5.43 4.63
CA ILE A 102 -12.16 5.12 3.47
C ILE A 102 -11.28 4.78 2.25
N ILE A 103 -10.33 5.65 1.91
CA ILE A 103 -9.43 5.44 0.75
C ILE A 103 -8.69 4.11 0.88
N ARG A 104 -8.13 3.82 2.06
CA ARG A 104 -7.42 2.56 2.33
C ARG A 104 -8.33 1.34 2.12
N THR A 105 -9.56 1.41 2.64
CA THR A 105 -10.52 0.31 2.50
C THR A 105 -10.85 0.05 1.04
N VAL A 106 -11.09 1.10 0.26
CA VAL A 106 -11.40 0.99 -1.17
C VAL A 106 -10.22 0.40 -1.95
N ILE A 107 -9.00 0.91 -1.75
CA ILE A 107 -7.80 0.41 -2.46
C ILE A 107 -7.52 -1.05 -2.07
N SER A 108 -7.57 -1.37 -0.78
CA SER A 108 -7.34 -2.74 -0.29
C SER A 108 -8.38 -3.71 -0.84
N TYR A 109 -9.65 -3.29 -0.94
CA TYR A 109 -10.72 -4.11 -1.51
C TYR A 109 -10.48 -4.38 -3.00
N PHE A 110 -10.16 -3.35 -3.79
CA PHE A 110 -9.89 -3.53 -5.23
C PHE A 110 -8.70 -4.43 -5.49
N LEU A 111 -7.61 -4.25 -4.74
CA LEU A 111 -6.41 -5.04 -4.95
C LEU A 111 -6.64 -6.52 -4.57
N HIS A 112 -7.33 -6.78 -3.45
CA HIS A 112 -7.69 -8.15 -3.06
C HIS A 112 -8.56 -8.83 -4.12
N LYS A 113 -9.53 -8.09 -4.66
CA LYS A 113 -10.42 -8.59 -5.71
C LYS A 113 -9.67 -8.90 -7.01
N GLU A 114 -8.76 -8.03 -7.46
CA GLU A 114 -7.96 -8.29 -8.67
C GLU A 114 -7.08 -9.56 -8.53
N ILE A 115 -6.59 -9.85 -7.33
CA ILE A 115 -5.81 -11.06 -7.05
C ILE A 115 -6.67 -12.32 -7.14
N GLU A 116 -7.87 -12.29 -6.54
CA GLU A 116 -8.81 -13.43 -6.53
C GLU A 116 -9.33 -13.77 -7.93
N ASP A 117 -9.65 -12.74 -8.74
CA ASP A 117 -10.05 -12.91 -10.14
C ASP A 117 -8.93 -13.62 -10.94
N THR A 118 -7.66 -13.27 -10.69
CA THR A 118 -6.51 -13.87 -11.38
C THR A 118 -6.29 -15.35 -11.03
N MET A 119 -6.58 -15.77 -9.79
CA MET A 119 -6.45 -17.16 -9.37
C MET A 119 -7.53 -18.05 -10.02
N THR A 120 -8.75 -17.52 -10.13
CA THR A 120 -9.89 -18.23 -10.72
C THR A 120 -9.67 -18.53 -12.21
N ASP A 121 -9.08 -17.59 -12.96
CA ASP A 121 -8.75 -17.77 -14.38
C ASP A 121 -7.70 -18.87 -14.63
N MET A 122 -6.82 -19.14 -13.65
CA MET A 122 -5.82 -20.20 -13.75
C MET A 122 -6.41 -21.59 -13.50
N GLU A 123 -7.37 -21.72 -12.57
CA GLU A 123 -8.05 -22.99 -12.29
C GLU A 123 -8.97 -23.43 -13.45
N GLN A 124 -9.49 -22.49 -14.24
CA GLN A 124 -10.30 -22.81 -15.42
C GLN A 124 -9.45 -23.32 -16.60
N GLN A 125 -8.21 -22.83 -16.77
CA GLN A 125 -7.29 -23.34 -17.79
C GLN A 125 -6.77 -24.75 -17.50
N GLU A 126 -6.73 -25.18 -16.23
CA GLU A 126 -6.29 -26.53 -15.85
C GLU A 126 -7.40 -27.59 -16.00
N LYS A 127 -8.68 -27.16 -16.06
CA LYS A 127 -9.84 -28.05 -16.18
C LYS A 127 -10.32 -28.35 -17.61
N GLU A 128 -9.66 -27.84 -18.66
CA GLU A 128 -9.87 -28.25 -20.04
C GLU A 128 -8.74 -29.20 -20.51
N PRO A 129 -8.82 -30.52 -20.22
CA PRO A 129 -7.94 -31.50 -20.82
C PRO A 129 -8.38 -31.74 -22.27
N ASP A 130 -7.68 -31.11 -23.20
CA ASP A 130 -7.26 -31.68 -24.49
C ASP A 130 -8.27 -32.62 -25.19
N THR A 131 -9.53 -32.18 -25.36
CA THR A 131 -10.56 -32.97 -26.05
C THR A 131 -10.76 -32.59 -27.51
N GLN A 132 -9.87 -31.78 -28.11
CA GLN A 132 -9.95 -31.45 -29.54
C GLN A 132 -8.58 -31.40 -30.22
N LYS A 133 -8.00 -32.58 -30.44
CA LYS A 133 -7.16 -32.78 -31.62
C LYS A 133 -7.33 -34.20 -32.16
N ASN A 134 -8.37 -34.35 -33.00
CA ASN A 134 -8.51 -35.44 -33.97
C ASN A 134 -7.31 -35.46 -34.93
#